data_AF-A0A8S1RBK5-F1
#
_entry.id   AF-A0A8S1RBK5-F1
#
_cell.length_a   1.000
_cell.length_b   1.000
_cell.length_c   1.000
_cell.angle_alpha   90.00
_cell.angle_beta   90.00
_cell.angle_gamma   90.00
#
_symmetry.space_group_name_H-M   'P 1'
#
loop_
_entity.id
_entity.type
_entity.pdbx_description
1 polymer ?
#
loop_
_entity_poly.entity_id
_entity_poly.type
_entity_poly.pdbx_seq_one_letter_code
_entity_poly.pdbx_strand_id
1 'polypeptide(L)'
;MNKFSLTFISKNLEQKYQDHRFLSTIPACKVINLMCFTICIIRSIICLILQDYINVFIFVPLGLLVFIVHFVVMFYKKQWIDFYLVGINHLLMSYQVYTEADFKPQEAFVFGQNMMVMHIIIILVSDFKYAVIQVINNAIIKLAMARYFQSDISIQAFIYCFILALMILIPLQRTNKQYRESFLYTSQNNSLDWIIPKLIENPFAVFVYDNETVGFKVKLSNFNINDTFESTNTNLQNLNSFLRNYKLDGNTLEAFFLNRRNHTQSLIINQQIEVINSKNYSDKIFIKYSEVQLTEQTFIIILDQKQQNYLQMEDKIQGLERGINLFLLNIKGFLLNQLKMLNNSNRQNPQSIYMNKVNLMYILTKLTGISTLNVKKYKIVPKIHLFIKLFNKAYNKQVIFQCEQKHIQIVTIKNVFEELLIILMTLIFRQQTITETKLFLRGSYNLNDQFLDILIKNDQTSFLFYQLQQNIHFRKNLKQIGPCDRLLMENNVVIIRLYKDLSQLNKLSTFLNQPKT
;
A
#
# COMPACT_ATOMS: atom_id res chain seq x y z
N MET A 1 -34.23 5.42 -3.38
CA MET A 1 -35.15 4.29 -3.09
C MET A 1 -36.56 4.75 -3.44
N ASN A 2 -37.38 3.90 -4.07
CA ASN A 2 -38.78 4.24 -4.35
C ASN A 2 -39.58 4.27 -3.03
N LYS A 3 -40.28 5.38 -2.76
CA LYS A 3 -40.99 5.63 -1.49
C LYS A 3 -42.10 4.60 -1.21
N PHE A 4 -42.76 4.10 -2.26
CA PHE A 4 -43.94 3.23 -2.14
C PHE A 4 -43.60 1.75 -2.15
N SER A 5 -42.57 1.36 -2.90
CA SER A 5 -42.21 -0.05 -3.03
C SER A 5 -40.96 -0.45 -2.24
N LEU A 6 -40.28 0.53 -1.64
CA LEU A 6 -38.98 0.41 -0.96
C LEU A 6 -37.86 -0.16 -1.84
N THR A 7 -38.06 -0.34 -3.15
CA THR A 7 -37.01 -0.84 -4.03
C THR A 7 -35.93 0.19 -4.30
N PHE A 8 -34.70 -0.28 -4.44
CA PHE A 8 -33.60 0.54 -4.91
C PHE A 8 -33.82 0.92 -6.38
N ILE A 9 -33.45 2.15 -6.72
CA ILE A 9 -33.59 2.67 -8.09
C ILE A 9 -32.60 1.96 -9.03
N SER A 10 -31.42 1.62 -8.52
CA SER A 10 -30.42 0.82 -9.23
C SER A 10 -30.79 -0.68 -9.21
N LYS A 11 -31.01 -1.26 -10.39
CA LYS A 11 -31.35 -2.68 -10.55
C LYS A 11 -30.25 -3.61 -10.01
N ASN A 12 -28.98 -3.28 -10.24
CA ASN A 12 -27.85 -4.09 -9.77
C ASN A 12 -27.77 -4.10 -8.24
N LEU A 13 -28.06 -2.96 -7.61
CA LEU A 13 -28.04 -2.84 -6.15
C LEU A 13 -29.26 -3.55 -5.52
N GLU A 14 -30.43 -3.47 -6.17
CA GLU A 14 -31.61 -4.27 -5.77
C GLU A 14 -31.33 -5.77 -5.85
N GLN A 15 -30.70 -6.24 -6.92
CA GLN A 15 -30.38 -7.66 -7.07
C GLN A 15 -29.45 -8.15 -5.96
N LYS A 16 -28.39 -7.39 -5.65
CA LYS A 16 -27.47 -7.71 -4.53
C LYS A 16 -28.19 -7.72 -3.17
N TYR A 17 -29.12 -6.79 -2.95
CA TYR A 17 -29.94 -6.78 -1.74
C TYR A 17 -30.80 -8.04 -1.63
N GLN A 18 -31.48 -8.43 -2.72
CA GLN A 18 -32.34 -9.61 -2.72
C GLN A 18 -31.51 -10.89 -2.48
N ASP A 19 -30.34 -11.01 -3.11
CA ASP A 19 -29.42 -12.14 -2.86
C ASP A 19 -28.97 -12.20 -1.40
N HIS A 20 -28.61 -11.07 -0.79
CA HIS A 20 -28.26 -10.98 0.62
C HIS A 20 -29.44 -11.34 1.54
N ARG A 21 -30.64 -10.84 1.23
CA ARG A 21 -31.86 -11.14 1.98
C ARG A 21 -32.23 -12.63 1.89
N PHE A 22 -32.06 -13.27 0.73
CA PHE A 22 -32.39 -14.69 0.60
C PHE A 22 -31.57 -15.57 1.55
N LEU A 23 -30.35 -15.16 1.94
CA LEU A 23 -29.57 -15.89 2.94
C LEU A 23 -30.28 -15.98 4.30
N SER A 24 -31.02 -14.94 4.71
CA SER A 24 -31.79 -14.95 5.97
C SER A 24 -33.22 -15.48 5.80
N THR A 25 -33.85 -15.27 4.65
CA THR A 25 -35.22 -15.75 4.35
C THR A 25 -35.29 -17.28 4.20
N ILE A 26 -34.27 -17.90 3.59
CA ILE A 26 -34.24 -19.35 3.32
C ILE A 26 -34.39 -20.18 4.61
N PRO A 27 -33.61 -19.95 5.68
CA PRO A 27 -33.79 -20.66 6.95
C PRO A 27 -35.22 -20.58 7.51
N ALA A 28 -35.83 -19.40 7.52
CA ALA A 28 -37.20 -19.23 7.99
C ALA A 28 -38.21 -20.01 7.13
N CYS A 29 -38.04 -19.97 5.80
CA CYS A 29 -38.85 -20.75 4.88
C CYS A 29 -38.70 -22.27 5.10
N LYS A 30 -37.50 -22.78 5.44
CA LYS A 30 -37.31 -24.20 5.80
C LYS A 30 -38.15 -24.59 7.01
N VAL A 31 -38.12 -23.77 8.07
CA VAL A 31 -38.88 -24.03 9.30
C VAL A 31 -40.38 -24.01 9.02
N ILE A 32 -40.88 -23.02 8.28
CA ILE A 32 -42.30 -22.92 7.92
C ILE A 32 -42.74 -24.17 7.13
N ASN A 33 -41.93 -24.63 6.18
CA ASN A 33 -42.25 -25.81 5.38
C ASN A 33 -42.22 -27.10 6.19
N LEU A 34 -41.24 -27.25 7.08
CA LEU A 34 -41.18 -28.39 8.00
C LEU A 34 -42.44 -28.45 8.86
N MET A 35 -42.90 -27.31 9.38
CA MET A 35 -44.15 -27.23 10.16
C MET A 35 -45.37 -27.58 9.30
N CYS A 36 -45.50 -27.02 8.09
CA CYS A 36 -46.60 -27.34 7.18
C CYS A 36 -46.65 -28.83 6.82
N PHE A 37 -45.48 -29.42 6.54
CA PHE A 37 -45.35 -30.85 6.26
C PHE A 37 -45.74 -31.70 7.47
N THR A 38 -45.29 -31.31 8.66
CA THR A 38 -45.63 -31.99 9.92
C THR A 38 -47.14 -31.95 10.18
N ILE A 39 -47.78 -30.81 9.94
CA ILE A 39 -49.24 -30.66 10.04
C ILE A 39 -49.95 -31.62 9.07
N CYS A 40 -49.50 -31.69 7.82
CA CYS A 40 -50.09 -32.60 6.82
C CYS A 40 -49.94 -34.07 7.23
N ILE A 41 -48.78 -34.46 7.77
CA ILE A 41 -48.55 -35.84 8.27
C ILE A 41 -49.47 -36.14 9.45
N ILE A 42 -49.48 -35.29 10.48
CA ILE A 42 -50.30 -35.50 11.68
C ILE A 42 -51.77 -35.61 11.28
N ARG A 43 -52.25 -34.73 10.41
CA ARG A 43 -53.64 -34.77 9.95
C ARG A 43 -53.94 -36.04 9.15
N SER A 44 -53.04 -36.47 8.29
CA SER A 44 -53.18 -37.72 7.53
C SER A 44 -53.26 -38.94 8.45
N ILE A 45 -52.43 -38.99 9.51
CA ILE A 45 -52.48 -40.06 10.53
C ILE A 45 -53.82 -40.04 11.27
N ILE A 46 -54.29 -38.85 11.69
CA ILE A 46 -55.59 -38.72 12.37
C ILE A 46 -56.74 -39.18 11.45
N CYS A 47 -56.75 -38.77 10.18
CA CYS A 47 -57.78 -39.18 9.23
C CYS A 47 -57.74 -40.70 8.95
N LEU A 48 -56.56 -41.32 8.93
CA LEU A 48 -56.42 -42.79 8.84
C LEU A 48 -57.03 -43.48 10.06
N ILE A 49 -56.78 -42.98 11.28
CA ILE A 49 -57.36 -43.53 12.52
C ILE A 49 -58.88 -43.39 12.51
N LEU A 50 -59.40 -42.26 12.03
CA LEU A 50 -60.84 -41.98 11.93
C LEU A 50 -61.51 -42.61 10.71
N GLN A 51 -60.77 -43.37 9.88
CA GLN A 51 -61.25 -44.00 8.64
C GLN A 51 -61.84 -43.03 7.61
N ASP A 52 -61.39 -41.78 7.62
CA ASP A 52 -61.78 -40.74 6.67
C ASP A 52 -60.82 -40.70 5.47
N TYR A 53 -61.00 -41.66 4.56
CA TYR A 53 -60.10 -41.86 3.43
C TYR A 53 -60.10 -40.69 2.45
N ILE A 54 -61.20 -39.94 2.31
CA ILE A 54 -61.29 -38.79 1.40
C ILE A 54 -60.28 -37.73 1.80
N ASN A 55 -60.23 -37.41 3.10
CA ASN A 55 -59.28 -36.43 3.62
C ASN A 55 -57.83 -36.92 3.56
N VAL A 56 -57.58 -38.22 3.74
CA VAL A 56 -56.24 -38.80 3.53
C VAL A 56 -55.76 -38.55 2.09
N PHE A 57 -56.63 -38.77 1.10
CA PHE A 57 -56.31 -38.52 -0.31
C PHE A 57 -56.12 -37.03 -0.64
N ILE A 58 -56.52 -36.11 0.23
CA ILE A 58 -56.27 -34.68 0.07
C ILE A 58 -54.95 -34.27 0.76
N PHE A 59 -54.77 -34.64 2.03
CA PHE A 59 -53.63 -34.18 2.83
C PHE A 59 -52.30 -34.84 2.48
N VAL A 60 -52.29 -36.11 2.03
CA VAL A 60 -51.05 -36.80 1.62
C VAL A 60 -50.46 -36.17 0.35
N PRO A 61 -51.21 -35.99 -0.76
CA PRO A 61 -50.70 -35.27 -1.93
C PRO A 61 -50.34 -33.82 -1.64
N LEU A 62 -51.08 -33.13 -0.75
CA LEU A 62 -50.76 -31.76 -0.35
C LEU A 62 -49.40 -31.67 0.37
N GLY A 63 -49.13 -32.58 1.30
CA GLY A 63 -47.84 -32.69 1.98
C GLY A 63 -46.69 -32.98 1.00
N LEU A 64 -46.93 -33.88 0.03
CA LEU A 64 -45.98 -34.21 -1.02
C LEU A 64 -45.74 -33.01 -1.96
N LEU A 65 -46.78 -32.24 -2.30
CA LEU A 65 -46.68 -31.01 -3.08
C LEU A 65 -45.87 -29.94 -2.34
N VAL A 66 -46.11 -29.73 -1.04
CA VAL A 66 -45.31 -28.81 -0.21
C VAL A 66 -43.84 -29.23 -0.24
N PHE A 67 -43.54 -30.52 -0.15
CA PHE A 67 -42.18 -31.05 -0.23
C PHE A 67 -41.51 -30.84 -1.60
N ILE A 68 -42.21 -31.14 -2.70
CA ILE A 68 -41.69 -30.91 -4.07
C ILE A 68 -41.43 -29.44 -4.32
N VAL A 69 -42.39 -28.57 -4.00
CA VAL A 69 -42.25 -27.12 -4.23
C VAL A 69 -41.13 -26.55 -3.37
N HIS A 70 -40.98 -27.02 -2.13
CA HIS A 70 -39.83 -26.69 -1.28
C HIS A 70 -38.50 -27.01 -1.98
N PHE A 71 -38.35 -28.23 -2.52
CA PHE A 71 -37.13 -28.62 -3.22
C PHE A 71 -36.86 -27.73 -4.46
N VAL A 72 -37.88 -27.46 -5.27
CA VAL A 72 -37.74 -26.62 -6.48
C VAL A 72 -37.34 -25.18 -6.13
N VAL A 73 -38.00 -24.55 -5.15
CA VAL A 73 -37.72 -23.16 -4.76
C VAL A 73 -36.34 -23.02 -4.12
N MET A 74 -35.93 -23.98 -3.30
CA MET A 74 -34.67 -23.89 -2.56
C MET A 74 -33.43 -24.19 -3.41
N PHE A 75 -33.53 -25.16 -4.33
CA PHE A 75 -32.38 -25.62 -5.11
C PHE A 75 -32.29 -25.00 -6.52
N TYR A 76 -33.41 -24.65 -7.16
CA TYR A 76 -33.40 -24.20 -8.56
C TYR A 76 -33.82 -22.75 -8.76
N LYS A 77 -34.77 -22.22 -7.97
CA LYS A 77 -35.41 -20.91 -8.24
C LYS A 77 -35.64 -20.08 -6.97
N LYS A 78 -34.55 -19.72 -6.27
CA LYS A 78 -34.58 -18.91 -5.03
C LYS A 78 -35.35 -17.58 -5.15
N GLN A 79 -35.36 -16.97 -6.34
CA GLN A 79 -36.09 -15.73 -6.62
C GLN A 79 -37.61 -15.85 -6.46
N TRP A 80 -38.16 -17.07 -6.47
CA TRP A 80 -39.60 -17.33 -6.34
C TRP A 80 -40.06 -17.54 -4.90
N ILE A 81 -39.15 -17.39 -3.92
CA ILE A 81 -39.44 -17.66 -2.51
C ILE A 81 -40.58 -16.80 -1.96
N ASP A 82 -40.66 -15.52 -2.34
CA ASP A 82 -41.72 -14.62 -1.86
C ASP A 82 -43.10 -15.04 -2.43
N PHE A 83 -43.17 -15.44 -3.71
CA PHE A 83 -44.41 -15.98 -4.30
C PHE A 83 -44.85 -17.29 -3.65
N TYR A 84 -43.89 -18.16 -3.36
CA TYR A 84 -44.16 -19.41 -2.67
C TYR A 84 -44.69 -19.18 -1.25
N LEU A 85 -44.11 -18.23 -0.51
CA LEU A 85 -44.61 -17.84 0.81
C LEU A 85 -46.05 -17.30 0.76
N VAL A 86 -46.42 -16.52 -0.27
CA VAL A 86 -47.81 -16.10 -0.51
C VAL A 86 -48.72 -17.32 -0.68
N GLY A 87 -48.30 -18.29 -1.50
CA GLY A 87 -49.05 -19.52 -1.74
C GLY A 87 -49.26 -20.37 -0.48
N ILE A 88 -48.21 -20.57 0.31
CA ILE A 88 -48.31 -21.25 1.62
C ILE A 88 -49.27 -20.50 2.54
N ASN A 89 -49.19 -19.17 2.58
CA ASN A 89 -50.03 -18.36 3.44
C ASN A 89 -51.52 -18.57 3.14
N HIS A 90 -51.89 -18.62 1.85
CA HIS A 90 -53.25 -18.90 1.42
C HIS A 90 -53.67 -20.35 1.67
N LEU A 91 -52.80 -21.33 1.45
CA LEU A 91 -53.06 -22.74 1.75
C LEU A 91 -53.34 -22.93 3.25
N LEU A 92 -52.54 -22.33 4.12
CA LEU A 92 -52.75 -22.36 5.57
C LEU A 92 -54.07 -21.69 5.97
N MET A 93 -54.48 -20.63 5.27
CA MET A 93 -55.74 -19.96 5.54
C MET A 93 -56.94 -20.82 5.11
N SER A 94 -56.85 -21.51 3.97
CA SER A 94 -57.86 -22.51 3.58
C SER A 94 -57.94 -23.66 4.57
N TYR A 95 -56.78 -24.14 5.04
CA TYR A 95 -56.71 -25.17 6.08
C TYR A 95 -57.33 -24.70 7.41
N GLN A 96 -57.08 -23.44 7.79
CA GLN A 96 -57.67 -22.85 8.99
C GLN A 96 -59.20 -22.94 8.95
N VAL A 97 -59.80 -22.47 7.85
CA VAL A 97 -61.25 -22.44 7.65
C VAL A 97 -61.85 -23.84 7.64
N TYR A 98 -61.19 -24.77 6.95
CA TYR A 98 -61.63 -26.15 6.90
C TYR A 98 -61.67 -26.80 8.29
N THR A 99 -60.66 -26.53 9.11
CA THR A 99 -60.51 -27.17 10.42
C THR A 99 -61.39 -26.51 11.49
N GLU A 100 -61.56 -25.18 11.44
CA GLU A 100 -62.39 -24.44 12.39
C GLU A 100 -63.89 -24.78 12.29
N ALA A 101 -64.36 -25.26 11.13
CA ALA A 101 -65.75 -25.65 10.93
C ALA A 101 -66.21 -26.76 11.89
N ASP A 102 -65.30 -27.66 12.29
CA ASP A 102 -65.61 -28.81 13.14
C ASP A 102 -65.29 -28.56 14.63
N PHE A 103 -64.72 -27.40 14.98
CA PHE A 103 -64.24 -27.11 16.33
C PHE A 103 -65.28 -26.40 17.18
N LYS A 104 -65.22 -26.64 18.50
CA LYS A 104 -66.00 -25.82 19.45
C LYS A 104 -65.48 -24.38 19.43
N PRO A 105 -66.31 -23.37 19.75
CA PRO A 105 -65.93 -21.95 19.63
C PRO A 105 -64.62 -21.57 20.33
N GLN A 106 -64.37 -22.14 21.52
CA GLN A 106 -63.15 -21.88 22.27
C GLN A 106 -61.90 -22.56 21.66
N GLU A 107 -62.06 -23.76 21.11
CA GLU A 107 -60.99 -24.49 20.42
C GLU A 107 -60.63 -23.79 19.10
N ALA A 108 -61.65 -23.36 18.35
CA ALA A 108 -61.50 -22.56 17.14
C ALA A 108 -60.78 -21.23 17.45
N PHE A 109 -61.12 -20.55 18.54
CA PHE A 109 -60.43 -19.32 18.95
C PHE A 109 -58.94 -19.55 19.23
N VAL A 110 -58.59 -20.56 20.02
CA VAL A 110 -57.18 -20.86 20.37
C VAL A 110 -56.39 -21.25 19.13
N PHE A 111 -56.96 -22.09 18.27
CA PHE A 111 -56.32 -22.49 17.01
C PHE A 111 -56.15 -21.30 16.05
N GLY A 112 -57.19 -20.47 15.89
CA GLY A 112 -57.17 -19.30 15.02
C GLY A 112 -56.16 -18.24 15.44
N GLN A 113 -55.94 -18.04 16.76
CA GLN A 113 -54.89 -17.16 17.27
C GLN A 113 -53.49 -17.67 16.92
N ASN A 114 -53.23 -18.97 17.08
CA ASN A 114 -51.94 -19.56 16.72
C ASN A 114 -51.69 -19.52 15.21
N MET A 115 -52.73 -19.77 14.40
CA MET A 115 -52.65 -19.62 12.94
C MET A 115 -52.40 -18.16 12.53
N MET A 116 -53.00 -17.18 13.23
CA MET A 116 -52.72 -15.76 12.99
C MET A 116 -51.24 -15.41 13.25
N VAL A 117 -50.63 -15.94 14.30
CA VAL A 117 -49.19 -15.75 14.56
C VAL A 117 -48.36 -16.33 13.41
N MET A 118 -48.69 -17.53 12.92
CA MET A 118 -48.02 -18.13 11.77
C MET A 118 -48.14 -17.28 10.50
N HIS A 119 -49.35 -16.76 10.21
CA HIS A 119 -49.56 -15.84 9.09
C HIS A 119 -48.72 -14.57 9.22
N ILE A 120 -48.60 -14.00 10.42
CA ILE A 120 -47.77 -12.82 10.68
C ILE A 120 -46.28 -13.12 10.45
N ILE A 121 -45.78 -14.27 10.90
CA ILE A 121 -44.39 -14.68 10.66
C ILE A 121 -44.10 -14.79 9.16
N ILE A 122 -45.00 -15.40 8.38
CA ILE A 122 -44.86 -15.50 6.91
C ILE A 122 -44.81 -14.10 6.25
N ILE A 123 -45.67 -13.18 6.71
CA ILE A 123 -45.73 -11.79 6.21
C ILE A 123 -44.43 -11.04 6.55
N LEU A 124 -43.89 -11.19 7.76
CA LEU A 124 -42.66 -10.50 8.19
C LEU A 124 -41.41 -10.96 7.44
N VAL A 125 -41.37 -12.23 7.03
CA VAL A 125 -40.25 -12.82 6.28
C VAL A 125 -40.29 -12.43 4.79
N SER A 126 -41.47 -12.05 4.27
CA SER A 126 -41.71 -11.69 2.86
C SER A 126 -41.24 -10.26 2.52
N ASP A 127 -40.97 -9.96 1.23
CA ASP A 127 -40.55 -8.61 0.83
C ASP A 127 -41.71 -7.65 1.05
N PHE A 128 -41.42 -6.37 1.28
CA PHE A 128 -42.46 -5.38 1.57
C PHE A 128 -43.61 -5.41 0.56
N LYS A 129 -43.32 -5.50 -0.74
CA LYS A 129 -44.34 -5.57 -1.81
C LYS A 129 -45.29 -6.76 -1.63
N TYR A 130 -44.74 -7.94 -1.40
CA TYR A 130 -45.51 -9.18 -1.27
C TYR A 130 -46.23 -9.25 0.07
N ALA A 131 -45.60 -8.75 1.13
CA ALA A 131 -46.18 -8.67 2.46
C ALA A 131 -47.42 -7.73 2.48
N VAL A 132 -47.38 -6.59 1.78
CA VAL A 132 -48.55 -5.71 1.61
C VAL A 132 -49.69 -6.44 0.89
N ILE A 133 -49.39 -7.15 -0.20
CA ILE A 133 -50.38 -7.94 -0.95
C ILE A 133 -51.00 -9.02 -0.05
N GLN A 134 -50.19 -9.73 0.74
CA GLN A 134 -50.67 -10.75 1.66
C GLN A 134 -51.59 -10.18 2.75
N VAL A 135 -51.24 -9.03 3.34
CA VAL A 135 -52.06 -8.38 4.37
C VAL A 135 -53.43 -7.98 3.80
N ILE A 136 -53.45 -7.34 2.63
CA ILE A 136 -54.70 -6.92 1.98
C ILE A 136 -55.54 -8.13 1.58
N ASN A 137 -54.95 -9.13 0.92
CA ASN A 137 -55.67 -10.33 0.50
C ASN A 137 -56.22 -11.11 1.70
N ASN A 138 -55.44 -11.26 2.78
CA ASN A 138 -55.90 -11.96 3.98
C ASN A 138 -57.06 -11.22 4.64
N ALA A 139 -57.02 -9.89 4.70
CA ALA A 139 -58.13 -9.10 5.21
C ALA A 139 -59.40 -9.29 4.37
N ILE A 140 -59.30 -9.19 3.03
CA ILE A 140 -60.44 -9.36 2.12
C ILE A 140 -61.03 -10.77 2.23
N ILE A 141 -60.19 -11.80 2.19
CA ILE A 141 -60.67 -13.19 2.22
C ILE A 141 -61.31 -13.51 3.58
N LYS A 142 -60.71 -13.11 4.69
CA LYS A 142 -61.29 -13.31 6.03
C LYS A 142 -62.61 -12.57 6.20
N LEU A 143 -62.73 -11.35 5.68
CA LEU A 143 -63.98 -10.61 5.69
C LEU A 143 -65.06 -11.27 4.83
N ALA A 144 -64.70 -11.78 3.66
CA ALA A 144 -65.61 -12.53 2.79
C ALA A 144 -66.10 -13.84 3.45
N MET A 145 -65.18 -14.58 4.09
CA MET A 145 -65.52 -15.79 4.85
C MET A 145 -66.41 -15.49 6.05
N ALA A 146 -66.08 -14.45 6.82
CA ALA A 146 -66.88 -14.04 7.97
C ALA A 146 -68.31 -13.69 7.54
N ARG A 147 -68.48 -12.98 6.41
CA ARG A 147 -69.80 -12.69 5.83
C ARG A 147 -70.55 -13.95 5.38
N TYR A 148 -69.84 -14.95 4.87
CA TYR A 148 -70.44 -16.21 4.41
C TYR A 148 -70.95 -17.06 5.58
N PHE A 149 -70.18 -17.18 6.67
CA PHE A 149 -70.55 -17.99 7.83
C PHE A 149 -71.49 -17.26 8.81
N GLN A 150 -71.44 -15.93 8.87
CA GLN A 150 -72.30 -15.13 9.74
C GLN A 150 -72.89 -13.95 8.95
N SER A 151 -74.16 -14.08 8.56
CA SER A 151 -74.88 -13.07 7.77
C SER A 151 -75.08 -11.75 8.50
N ASP A 152 -74.98 -11.73 9.83
CA ASP A 152 -75.33 -10.58 10.68
C ASP A 152 -74.11 -9.87 11.26
N ILE A 153 -72.95 -9.94 10.58
CA ILE A 153 -71.78 -9.16 10.97
C ILE A 153 -72.06 -7.67 10.83
N SER A 154 -71.81 -6.92 11.91
CA SER A 154 -71.97 -5.47 11.94
C SER A 154 -70.96 -4.77 11.02
N ILE A 155 -71.40 -3.71 10.34
CA ILE A 155 -70.54 -2.86 9.50
C ILE A 155 -69.34 -2.31 10.31
N GLN A 156 -69.54 -2.06 11.60
CA GLN A 156 -68.49 -1.64 12.53
C GLN A 156 -67.32 -2.64 12.58
N ALA A 157 -67.60 -3.95 12.60
CA ALA A 157 -66.56 -4.98 12.59
C ALA A 157 -65.74 -4.97 11.29
N PHE A 158 -66.38 -4.76 10.13
CA PHE A 158 -65.69 -4.60 8.85
C PHE A 158 -64.71 -3.42 8.86
N ILE A 159 -65.15 -2.26 9.37
CA ILE A 159 -64.33 -1.05 9.44
C ILE A 159 -63.14 -1.27 10.37
N TYR A 160 -63.35 -1.90 11.54
CA TYR A 160 -62.28 -2.19 12.48
C TYR A 160 -61.24 -3.15 11.90
N CYS A 161 -61.66 -4.23 11.25
CA CYS A 161 -60.73 -5.15 10.59
C CYS A 161 -59.90 -4.46 9.49
N PHE A 162 -60.51 -3.57 8.72
CA PHE A 162 -59.80 -2.84 7.67
C PHE A 162 -58.76 -1.86 8.24
N ILE A 163 -59.13 -1.10 9.27
CA ILE A 163 -58.21 -0.17 9.95
C ILE A 163 -57.04 -0.93 10.57
N LEU A 164 -57.30 -2.04 11.27
CA LEU A 164 -56.26 -2.88 11.89
C LEU A 164 -55.31 -3.48 10.84
N ALA A 165 -55.82 -3.93 9.69
CA ALA A 165 -54.99 -4.42 8.60
C ALA A 165 -54.05 -3.32 8.05
N LEU A 166 -54.54 -2.09 7.89
CA LEU A 166 -53.71 -0.96 7.48
C LEU A 166 -52.66 -0.57 8.53
N MET A 167 -52.99 -0.64 9.81
CA MET A 167 -52.03 -0.33 10.89
C MET A 167 -50.80 -1.23 10.85
N ILE A 168 -50.94 -2.51 10.47
CA ILE A 168 -49.81 -3.46 10.34
C ILE A 168 -48.82 -3.05 9.23
N LEU A 169 -49.26 -2.30 8.22
CA LEU A 169 -48.37 -1.88 7.12
C LEU A 169 -47.31 -0.85 7.58
N ILE A 170 -47.60 -0.04 8.59
CA ILE A 170 -46.68 0.99 9.10
C ILE A 170 -45.40 0.37 9.71
N PRO A 171 -45.48 -0.54 10.71
CA PRO A 171 -44.28 -1.17 11.27
C PRO A 171 -43.57 -2.05 10.24
N LEU A 172 -44.32 -2.70 9.34
CA LEU A 172 -43.76 -3.49 8.24
C LEU A 172 -42.91 -2.62 7.29
N GLN A 173 -43.39 -1.43 6.95
CA GLN A 173 -42.66 -0.46 6.12
C GLN A 173 -41.39 0.04 6.82
N ARG A 174 -41.49 0.41 8.11
CA ARG A 174 -40.34 0.89 8.90
C ARG A 174 -39.25 -0.17 8.99
N THR A 175 -39.64 -1.41 9.30
CA THR A 175 -38.72 -2.54 9.46
C THR A 175 -37.99 -2.85 8.14
N ASN A 176 -38.72 -2.96 7.02
CA ASN A 176 -38.11 -3.21 5.72
C ASN A 176 -37.21 -2.06 5.26
N LYS A 177 -37.57 -0.81 5.56
CA LYS A 177 -36.72 0.35 5.30
C LYS A 177 -35.40 0.26 6.08
N GLN A 178 -35.46 -0.06 7.37
CA GLN A 178 -34.27 -0.23 8.21
C GLN A 178 -33.35 -1.34 7.69
N TYR A 179 -33.90 -2.50 7.32
CA TYR A 179 -33.10 -3.59 6.73
C TYR A 179 -32.38 -3.18 5.45
N ARG A 180 -33.06 -2.43 4.58
CA ARG A 180 -32.47 -1.90 3.34
C ARG A 180 -31.38 -0.86 3.62
N GLU A 181 -31.57 0.00 4.62
CA GLU A 181 -30.54 0.95 5.07
C GLU A 181 -29.32 0.22 5.67
N SER A 182 -29.53 -0.78 6.53
CA SER A 182 -28.46 -1.64 7.07
C SER A 182 -27.67 -2.37 5.99
N PHE A 183 -28.34 -2.83 4.93
CA PHE A 183 -27.66 -3.42 3.76
C PHE A 183 -26.74 -2.42 3.05
N LEU A 184 -27.14 -1.16 2.91
CA LEU A 184 -26.30 -0.13 2.31
C LEU A 184 -25.01 0.11 3.13
N TYR A 185 -25.12 0.12 4.46
CA TYR A 185 -23.96 0.28 5.33
C TYR A 185 -23.00 -0.93 5.25
N THR A 186 -23.53 -2.15 5.24
CA THR A 186 -22.72 -3.38 5.20
C THR A 186 -22.06 -3.61 3.83
N SER A 187 -22.71 -3.27 2.72
CA SER A 187 -22.15 -3.42 1.37
C SER A 187 -20.99 -2.45 1.06
N GLN A 188 -20.76 -1.42 1.87
CA GLN A 188 -19.72 -0.41 1.63
C GLN A 188 -18.50 -0.50 2.57
N ASN A 189 -18.59 -1.23 3.68
CA ASN A 189 -17.55 -1.24 4.71
C ASN A 189 -16.21 -1.88 4.25
N ASN A 190 -16.20 -2.83 3.32
CA ASN A 190 -14.94 -3.44 2.86
C ASN A 190 -13.98 -2.45 2.15
N SER A 191 -14.47 -1.32 1.65
CA SER A 191 -13.63 -0.27 1.04
C SER A 191 -13.32 0.91 1.97
N LEU A 192 -13.94 0.99 3.15
CA LEU A 192 -13.72 2.09 4.09
C LEU A 192 -12.77 1.71 5.23
N ASP A 193 -12.69 0.42 5.57
CA ASP A 193 -11.84 -0.07 6.66
C ASP A 193 -10.33 0.19 6.44
N TRP A 194 -9.87 0.36 5.19
CA TRP A 194 -8.49 0.75 4.88
C TRP A 194 -8.26 2.27 4.85
N ILE A 195 -9.32 3.08 4.78
CA ILE A 195 -9.27 4.55 4.76
C ILE A 195 -9.20 5.10 6.20
N ILE A 196 -9.92 4.48 7.14
CA ILE A 196 -10.02 4.94 8.54
C ILE A 196 -8.65 5.07 9.23
N PRO A 197 -7.70 4.11 9.13
CA PRO A 197 -6.38 4.26 9.74
C PRO A 197 -5.55 5.42 9.15
N LYS A 198 -5.76 5.74 7.85
CA LYS A 198 -5.05 6.85 7.17
C LYS A 198 -5.62 8.23 7.49
N LEU A 199 -6.89 8.31 7.91
CA LEU A 199 -7.51 9.55 8.37
C LEU A 199 -6.96 9.99 9.75
N ILE A 200 -6.46 9.07 10.57
CA ILE A 200 -6.05 9.42 11.94
C ILE A 200 -4.65 10.08 11.98
N GLU A 201 -3.73 9.68 11.09
CA GLU A 201 -2.35 10.19 11.13
C GLU A 201 -2.09 11.44 10.29
N ASN A 202 -2.88 11.68 9.25
CA ASN A 202 -2.65 12.76 8.29
C ASN A 202 -3.78 13.80 8.34
N PRO A 203 -3.51 15.06 7.95
CA PRO A 203 -4.55 16.07 7.83
C PRO A 203 -5.53 15.70 6.72
N PHE A 204 -6.83 15.73 6.99
CA PHE A 204 -7.88 15.30 6.09
C PHE A 204 -9.14 16.19 6.19
N ALA A 205 -9.93 16.13 5.12
CA ALA A 205 -11.28 16.67 5.12
C ALA A 205 -12.23 15.73 4.36
N VAL A 206 -13.37 15.46 4.99
CA VAL A 206 -14.55 14.79 4.42
C VAL A 206 -15.62 15.84 4.28
N PHE A 207 -16.07 16.10 3.06
CA PHE A 207 -17.01 17.18 2.78
C PHE A 207 -17.97 16.83 1.65
N VAL A 208 -19.09 17.53 1.62
CA VAL A 208 -20.16 17.38 0.62
C VAL A 208 -20.53 18.74 0.06
N TYR A 209 -21.10 18.77 -1.13
CA TYR A 209 -21.68 20.00 -1.65
C TYR A 209 -23.14 20.13 -1.20
N ASP A 210 -23.43 21.19 -0.46
CA ASP A 210 -24.77 21.52 0.01
C ASP A 210 -25.47 22.44 -1.00
N ASN A 211 -26.59 21.96 -1.53
CA ASN A 211 -27.38 22.69 -2.53
C ASN A 211 -28.13 23.87 -1.92
N GLU A 212 -28.48 23.81 -0.64
CA GLU A 212 -29.26 24.86 0.01
C GLU A 212 -28.40 26.09 0.27
N THR A 213 -27.16 25.87 0.72
CA THR A 213 -26.20 26.95 0.99
C THR A 213 -25.30 27.30 -0.20
N VAL A 214 -25.47 26.61 -1.35
CA VAL A 214 -24.67 26.78 -2.57
C VAL A 214 -23.17 26.74 -2.27
N GLY A 215 -22.71 25.71 -1.54
CA GLY A 215 -21.32 25.65 -1.08
C GLY A 215 -20.91 24.30 -0.52
N PHE A 216 -19.62 24.14 -0.27
CA PHE A 216 -19.11 22.94 0.38
C PHE A 216 -19.34 22.99 1.89
N LYS A 217 -19.73 21.85 2.46
CA LYS A 217 -19.96 21.65 3.89
C LYS A 217 -19.07 20.52 4.40
N VAL A 218 -18.35 20.79 5.48
CA VAL A 218 -17.49 19.81 6.14
C VAL A 218 -18.35 18.86 6.97
N LYS A 219 -18.17 17.55 6.76
CA LYS A 219 -18.72 16.50 7.64
C LYS A 219 -17.74 16.14 8.74
N LEU A 220 -16.46 15.99 8.39
CA LEU A 220 -15.40 15.63 9.32
C LEU A 220 -14.06 16.19 8.82
N SER A 221 -13.25 16.79 9.68
CA SER A 221 -11.91 17.25 9.32
C SER A 221 -11.07 17.48 10.57
N ASN A 222 -9.75 17.35 10.43
CA ASN A 222 -8.75 17.69 11.44
C ASN A 222 -7.80 18.80 10.94
N PHE A 223 -8.16 19.58 9.93
CA PHE A 223 -7.30 20.65 9.39
C PHE A 223 -6.87 21.65 10.46
N ASN A 224 -7.74 21.99 11.41
CA ASN A 224 -7.43 22.91 12.50
C ASN A 224 -6.34 22.45 13.47
N ILE A 225 -6.05 21.14 13.52
CA ILE A 225 -5.04 20.55 14.42
C ILE A 225 -3.65 20.61 13.78
N ASN A 226 -3.59 20.79 12.47
CA ASN A 226 -2.35 20.72 11.71
C ASN A 226 -1.74 22.11 11.54
N ASP A 227 -0.44 22.23 11.82
CA ASP A 227 0.34 23.49 11.78
C ASP A 227 0.35 24.19 10.42
N THR A 228 0.04 23.48 9.32
CA THR A 228 -0.05 24.10 7.99
C THR A 228 -1.28 24.99 7.81
N PHE A 229 -2.24 24.93 8.72
CA PHE A 229 -3.46 25.73 8.69
C PHE A 229 -3.56 26.62 9.93
N GLU A 230 -4.22 27.76 9.79
CA GLU A 230 -4.48 28.64 10.94
C GLU A 230 -5.43 27.95 11.91
N SER A 231 -4.93 27.68 13.13
CA SER A 231 -5.68 27.00 14.19
C SER A 231 -6.88 27.79 14.69
N THR A 232 -6.87 29.12 14.50
CA THR A 232 -7.97 30.04 14.83
C THR A 232 -9.15 29.94 13.85
N ASN A 233 -8.93 29.41 12.64
CA ASN A 233 -9.99 29.24 11.66
C ASN A 233 -10.82 27.99 11.94
N THR A 234 -12.08 28.00 11.52
CA THR A 234 -12.91 26.79 11.53
C THR A 234 -12.46 25.81 10.43
N ASN A 235 -12.71 24.50 10.62
CA ASN A 235 -12.42 23.49 9.60
C ASN A 235 -13.05 23.82 8.24
N LEU A 236 -14.21 24.49 8.22
CA LEU A 236 -14.86 24.96 7.00
C LEU A 236 -14.07 26.08 6.31
N GLN A 237 -13.60 27.07 7.07
CA GLN A 237 -12.76 28.15 6.53
C GLN A 237 -11.44 27.61 5.99
N ASN A 238 -10.81 26.68 6.71
CA ASN A 238 -9.58 26.03 6.28
C ASN A 238 -9.77 25.17 5.04
N LEU A 239 -10.88 24.43 4.94
CA LEU A 239 -11.25 23.71 3.71
C LEU A 239 -11.44 24.69 2.54
N ASN A 240 -12.22 25.75 2.70
CA ASN A 240 -12.50 26.70 1.61
C ASN A 240 -11.22 27.41 1.15
N SER A 241 -10.34 27.77 2.09
CA SER A 241 -9.01 28.31 1.79
C SER A 241 -8.18 27.31 0.98
N PHE A 242 -8.18 26.04 1.38
CA PHE A 242 -7.49 24.98 0.65
C PHE A 242 -8.05 24.79 -0.77
N LEU A 243 -9.37 24.68 -0.92
CA LEU A 243 -10.02 24.46 -2.21
C LEU A 243 -9.80 25.61 -3.21
N ARG A 244 -9.68 26.85 -2.72
CA ARG A 244 -9.48 28.05 -3.54
C ARG A 244 -8.03 28.32 -3.89
N ASN A 245 -7.13 28.08 -2.93
CA ASN A 245 -5.73 28.44 -3.09
C ASN A 245 -4.93 27.38 -3.86
N TYR A 246 -5.35 26.11 -3.84
CA TYR A 246 -4.65 25.04 -4.53
C TYR A 246 -5.26 24.75 -5.91
N LYS A 247 -4.38 24.51 -6.88
CA LYS A 247 -4.74 24.25 -8.28
C LYS A 247 -4.28 22.87 -8.74
N LEU A 248 -5.11 22.28 -9.60
CA LEU A 248 -4.87 21.07 -10.37
C LEU A 248 -5.04 21.41 -11.86
N ASP A 249 -4.02 21.16 -12.68
CA ASP A 249 -4.03 21.42 -14.13
C ASP A 249 -4.52 22.85 -14.48
N GLY A 250 -4.14 23.84 -13.66
CA GLY A 250 -4.52 25.24 -13.82
C GLY A 250 -5.87 25.65 -13.22
N ASN A 251 -6.74 24.70 -12.89
CA ASN A 251 -8.04 24.94 -12.26
C ASN A 251 -7.96 24.87 -10.74
N THR A 252 -8.78 25.64 -10.03
CA THR A 252 -8.87 25.52 -8.56
C THR A 252 -9.48 24.17 -8.18
N LEU A 253 -9.09 23.65 -7.01
CA LEU A 253 -9.70 22.43 -6.48
C LEU A 253 -11.22 22.60 -6.27
N GLU A 254 -11.68 23.78 -5.89
CA GLU A 254 -13.11 24.11 -5.82
C GLU A 254 -13.82 23.85 -7.18
N ALA A 255 -13.26 24.37 -8.28
CA ALA A 255 -13.81 24.16 -9.61
C ALA A 255 -13.71 22.69 -10.05
N PHE A 256 -12.63 22.01 -9.69
CA PHE A 256 -12.45 20.58 -9.96
C PHE A 256 -13.56 19.74 -9.31
N PHE A 257 -13.80 19.92 -8.00
CA PHE A 257 -14.84 19.15 -7.29
C PHE A 257 -16.25 19.50 -7.77
N LEU A 258 -16.50 20.77 -8.12
CA LEU A 258 -17.76 21.18 -8.76
C LEU A 258 -17.98 20.49 -10.11
N ASN A 259 -16.94 20.38 -10.94
CA ASN A 259 -17.07 19.71 -12.24
C ASN A 259 -17.25 18.19 -12.09
N ARG A 260 -16.53 17.57 -11.14
CA ARG A 260 -16.68 16.16 -10.78
C ARG A 260 -18.07 15.82 -10.27
N ARG A 261 -18.73 16.76 -9.59
CA ARG A 261 -20.13 16.60 -9.19
C ARG A 261 -21.06 16.32 -10.39
N ASN A 262 -20.83 16.99 -11.50
CA ASN A 262 -21.68 16.90 -12.69
C ASN A 262 -21.43 15.60 -13.49
N HIS A 263 -20.34 14.88 -13.23
CA HIS A 263 -19.90 13.71 -13.99
C HIS A 263 -19.81 12.46 -13.09
N THR A 264 -20.88 11.66 -13.02
CA THR A 264 -21.03 10.51 -12.11
C THR A 264 -20.52 9.17 -12.65
N GLN A 265 -19.90 9.15 -13.84
CA GLN A 265 -19.69 7.89 -14.58
C GLN A 265 -18.55 7.00 -14.04
N SER A 266 -17.67 7.51 -13.17
CA SER A 266 -16.70 6.68 -12.44
C SER A 266 -16.29 7.36 -11.14
N LEU A 267 -16.49 6.70 -10.01
CA LEU A 267 -15.99 7.18 -8.72
C LEU A 267 -14.48 6.99 -8.66
N ILE A 268 -13.77 8.03 -8.23
CA ILE A 268 -12.32 7.98 -8.05
C ILE A 268 -12.01 7.46 -6.64
N ILE A 269 -11.15 6.45 -6.52
CA ILE A 269 -10.78 5.87 -5.23
C ILE A 269 -9.25 5.88 -5.10
N ASN A 270 -8.77 6.42 -3.98
CA ASN A 270 -7.35 6.49 -3.60
C ASN A 270 -6.42 7.08 -4.67
N GLN A 271 -6.89 8.06 -5.45
CA GLN A 271 -6.05 8.68 -6.45
C GLN A 271 -5.08 9.65 -5.79
N GLN A 272 -3.80 9.47 -6.06
CA GLN A 272 -2.79 10.43 -5.67
C GLN A 272 -2.70 11.54 -6.70
N ILE A 273 -2.71 12.78 -6.21
CA ILE A 273 -2.78 13.98 -7.01
C ILE A 273 -1.76 14.97 -6.48
N GLU A 274 -1.01 15.61 -7.38
CA GLU A 274 -0.15 16.75 -7.06
C GLU A 274 -0.95 18.05 -7.26
N VAL A 275 -0.94 18.91 -6.25
CA VAL A 275 -1.59 20.22 -6.30
C VAL A 275 -0.60 21.33 -5.97
N ILE A 276 -0.76 22.46 -6.65
CA ILE A 276 0.18 23.59 -6.55
C ILE A 276 -0.52 24.76 -5.89
N ASN A 277 0.13 25.41 -4.93
CA ASN A 277 -0.38 26.63 -4.32
C ASN A 277 -0.32 27.80 -5.32
N SER A 278 -1.45 28.45 -5.54
CA SER A 278 -1.57 29.61 -6.44
C SER A 278 -0.78 30.84 -6.00
N LYS A 279 -0.52 31.01 -4.70
CA LYS A 279 0.28 32.11 -4.16
C LYS A 279 1.78 31.83 -4.22
N ASN A 280 2.17 30.55 -4.17
CA ASN A 280 3.57 30.14 -4.14
C ASN A 280 3.77 28.86 -4.97
N TYR A 281 4.23 29.01 -6.21
CA TYR A 281 4.38 27.89 -7.15
C TYR A 281 5.41 26.84 -6.71
N SER A 282 6.30 27.16 -5.75
CA SER A 282 7.21 26.17 -5.16
C SER A 282 6.55 25.29 -4.10
N ASP A 283 5.37 25.67 -3.58
CA ASP A 283 4.63 24.87 -2.60
C ASP A 283 3.74 23.85 -3.33
N LYS A 284 4.35 22.70 -3.60
CA LYS A 284 3.68 21.50 -4.14
C LYS A 284 3.25 20.60 -3.01
N ILE A 285 1.99 20.18 -3.05
CA ILE A 285 1.38 19.31 -2.06
C ILE A 285 0.84 18.06 -2.76
N PHE A 286 1.15 16.89 -2.21
CA PHE A 286 0.52 15.65 -2.63
C PHE A 286 -0.71 15.38 -1.79
N ILE A 287 -1.84 15.17 -2.45
CA ILE A 287 -3.10 14.76 -1.84
C ILE A 287 -3.50 13.37 -2.32
N LYS A 288 -4.12 12.62 -1.43
CA LYS A 288 -4.90 11.43 -1.77
C LYS A 288 -6.36 11.81 -1.78
N TYR A 289 -7.00 11.53 -2.89
CA TYR A 289 -8.37 11.89 -3.18
C TYR A 289 -9.24 10.64 -3.31
N SER A 290 -10.44 10.68 -2.77
CA SER A 290 -11.45 9.63 -2.94
C SER A 290 -12.86 10.21 -2.98
N GLU A 291 -13.73 9.55 -3.72
CA GLU A 291 -15.14 9.88 -3.90
C GLU A 291 -16.00 8.73 -3.40
N VAL A 292 -17.04 9.07 -2.64
CA VAL A 292 -18.03 8.11 -2.17
C VAL A 292 -19.41 8.67 -2.45
N GLN A 293 -20.26 7.90 -3.14
CA GLN A 293 -21.64 8.27 -3.41
C GLN A 293 -22.60 7.32 -2.69
N LEU A 294 -23.19 7.83 -1.59
CA LEU A 294 -24.15 7.11 -0.74
C LEU A 294 -25.57 7.63 -1.00
N THR A 295 -25.89 8.76 -0.38
CA THR A 295 -27.09 9.57 -0.59
C THR A 295 -26.75 10.83 -1.38
N GLU A 296 -25.57 11.38 -1.12
CA GLU A 296 -24.95 12.52 -1.77
C GLU A 296 -23.48 12.19 -2.08
N GLN A 297 -22.89 12.93 -3.02
CA GLN A 297 -21.48 12.75 -3.38
C GLN A 297 -20.61 13.38 -2.28
N THR A 298 -19.85 12.53 -1.60
CA THR A 298 -18.92 12.88 -0.55
C THR A 298 -17.50 12.80 -1.08
N PHE A 299 -16.75 13.86 -0.86
CA PHE A 299 -15.35 13.99 -1.24
C PHE A 299 -14.47 13.81 -0.01
N ILE A 300 -13.39 13.06 -0.19
CA ILE A 300 -12.40 12.79 0.85
C ILE A 300 -11.05 13.24 0.31
N ILE A 301 -10.39 14.15 1.03
CA ILE A 301 -9.03 14.59 0.76
C ILE A 301 -8.16 14.27 1.97
N ILE A 302 -7.00 13.68 1.73
CA ILE A 302 -5.96 13.41 2.72
C ILE A 302 -4.65 14.05 2.23
N LEU A 303 -4.05 14.89 3.05
CA LEU A 303 -2.75 15.53 2.77
C LEU A 303 -1.63 14.57 3.16
N ASP A 304 -0.81 14.12 2.20
CA ASP A 304 0.30 13.20 2.48
C ASP A 304 1.54 13.97 2.97
N GLN A 305 1.58 14.27 4.28
CA GLN A 305 2.68 15.02 4.89
C GLN A 305 3.99 14.23 4.91
N LYS A 306 3.93 12.91 5.11
CA LYS A 306 5.12 12.06 5.17
C LYS A 306 5.89 12.10 3.84
N GLN A 307 5.19 12.04 2.72
CA GLN A 307 5.82 12.12 1.41
C GLN A 307 6.42 13.51 1.12
N GLN A 308 5.76 14.59 1.55
CA GLN A 308 6.31 15.94 1.40
C GLN A 308 7.59 16.14 2.20
N ASN A 309 7.61 15.68 3.46
CA ASN A 309 8.80 15.76 4.30
C ASN A 309 9.97 14.98 3.71
N TYR A 310 9.70 13.83 3.10
CA TYR A 310 10.71 13.04 2.41
C TYR A 310 11.35 13.81 1.24
N LEU A 311 10.53 14.39 0.36
CA LEU A 311 11.01 15.16 -0.78
C LEU A 311 11.86 16.37 -0.35
N GLN A 312 11.42 17.10 0.69
CA GLN A 312 12.20 18.21 1.23
C GLN A 312 13.54 17.76 1.83
N MET A 313 13.57 16.59 2.49
CA MET A 313 14.82 16.01 2.99
C MET A 313 15.75 15.60 1.86
N GLU A 314 15.23 15.00 0.79
CA GLU A 314 16.02 14.58 -0.37
C GLU A 314 16.68 15.78 -1.05
N ASP A 315 15.94 16.88 -1.26
CA ASP A 315 16.48 18.12 -1.83
C ASP A 315 17.59 18.72 -0.94
N LYS A 316 17.40 18.70 0.39
CA LYS A 316 18.44 19.14 1.34
C LYS A 316 19.69 18.28 1.27
N ILE A 317 19.54 16.95 1.17
CA ILE A 317 20.65 16.01 1.02
C ILE A 317 21.40 16.31 -0.28
N GLN A 318 20.71 16.43 -1.41
CA GLN A 318 21.33 16.77 -2.70
C GLN A 318 22.05 18.13 -2.64
N GLY A 319 21.46 19.12 -1.97
CA GLY A 319 22.08 20.42 -1.75
C GLY A 319 23.39 20.32 -0.95
N LEU A 320 23.39 19.54 0.14
CA LEU A 320 24.57 19.28 0.96
C LEU A 320 25.65 18.52 0.18
N GLU A 321 25.28 17.50 -0.59
CA GLU A 321 26.22 16.76 -1.45
C GLU A 321 26.90 17.67 -2.48
N ARG A 322 26.13 18.55 -3.14
CA ARG A 322 26.69 19.56 -4.07
C ARG A 322 27.65 20.51 -3.34
N GLY A 323 27.27 20.99 -2.15
CA GLY A 323 28.12 21.85 -1.32
C GLY A 323 29.44 21.18 -0.92
N ILE A 324 29.38 19.94 -0.44
CA ILE A 324 30.57 19.16 -0.07
C ILE A 324 31.47 18.93 -1.30
N ASN A 325 30.90 18.60 -2.45
CA ASN A 325 31.67 18.37 -3.67
C ASN A 325 32.37 19.65 -4.15
N LEU A 326 31.69 20.80 -4.12
CA LEU A 326 32.29 22.10 -4.43
C LEU A 326 33.43 22.45 -3.46
N PHE A 327 33.22 22.24 -2.17
CA PHE A 327 34.24 22.46 -1.15
C PHE A 327 35.49 21.58 -1.37
N LEU A 328 35.29 20.28 -1.63
CA LEU A 328 36.38 19.35 -1.93
C LEU A 328 37.16 19.75 -3.19
N LEU A 329 36.47 20.18 -4.24
CA LEU A 329 37.12 20.69 -5.47
C LEU A 329 37.97 21.94 -5.19
N ASN A 330 37.44 22.88 -4.41
CA ASN A 330 38.15 24.11 -4.05
C ASN A 330 39.39 23.83 -3.19
N ILE A 331 39.28 22.97 -2.17
CA ILE A 331 40.43 22.54 -1.36
C ILE A 331 41.47 21.86 -2.25
N LYS A 332 41.05 20.96 -3.13
CA LYS A 332 41.97 20.27 -4.05
C LYS A 332 42.69 21.27 -4.95
N GLY A 333 41.99 22.27 -5.50
CA GLY A 333 42.58 23.35 -6.29
C GLY A 333 43.61 24.16 -5.49
N PHE A 334 43.26 24.55 -4.26
CA PHE A 334 44.16 25.24 -3.35
C PHE A 334 45.44 24.43 -3.07
N LEU A 335 45.32 23.15 -2.71
CA LEU A 335 46.45 22.28 -2.41
C LEU A 335 47.35 22.05 -3.64
N LEU A 336 46.77 21.93 -4.83
CA LEU A 336 47.54 21.82 -6.08
C LEU A 336 48.34 23.10 -6.35
N ASN A 337 47.77 24.28 -6.07
CA ASN A 337 48.48 25.55 -6.22
C ASN A 337 49.62 25.68 -5.19
N GLN A 338 49.40 25.27 -3.95
CA GLN A 338 50.47 25.21 -2.93
C GLN A 338 51.61 24.28 -3.36
N LEU A 339 51.29 23.12 -3.94
CA LEU A 339 52.30 22.20 -4.46
C LEU A 339 53.07 22.79 -5.64
N LYS A 340 52.42 23.53 -6.54
CA LYS A 340 53.10 24.29 -7.62
C LYS A 340 54.03 25.36 -7.07
N MET A 341 53.60 26.13 -6.08
CA MET A 341 54.44 27.15 -5.42
C MET A 341 55.69 26.52 -4.78
N LEU A 342 55.55 25.38 -4.11
CA LEU A 342 56.70 24.65 -3.55
C LEU A 342 57.63 24.08 -4.62
N ASN A 343 57.10 23.69 -5.79
CA ASN A 343 57.92 23.24 -6.91
C ASN A 343 58.79 24.37 -7.48
N ASN A 344 58.31 25.61 -7.44
CA ASN A 344 59.01 26.77 -7.94
C ASN A 344 59.90 27.46 -6.87
N SER A 345 59.90 26.96 -5.64
CA SER A 345 60.64 27.57 -4.53
C SER A 345 62.13 27.19 -4.55
N ASN A 346 63.01 28.20 -4.65
CA ASN A 346 64.46 28.09 -4.51
C ASN A 346 64.91 28.52 -3.10
N ARG A 347 64.37 27.91 -2.03
CA ARG A 347 64.74 28.28 -0.65
C ARG A 347 65.92 27.47 -0.10
N GLN A 348 66.60 28.06 0.89
CA GLN A 348 67.83 27.57 1.54
C GLN A 348 67.69 26.21 2.28
N ASN A 349 66.48 25.77 2.63
CA ASN A 349 66.27 24.47 3.28
C ASN A 349 65.53 23.48 2.34
N PRO A 350 66.26 22.71 1.51
CA PRO A 350 65.66 21.81 0.54
C PRO A 350 64.84 20.69 1.21
N GLN A 351 65.25 20.20 2.39
CA GLN A 351 64.61 19.06 3.04
C GLN A 351 63.18 19.37 3.49
N SER A 352 62.95 20.53 4.11
CA SER A 352 61.60 20.94 4.54
C SER A 352 60.63 21.13 3.36
N ILE A 353 61.15 21.60 2.21
CA ILE A 353 60.38 21.68 0.97
C ILE A 353 59.95 20.28 0.50
N TYR A 354 60.85 19.31 0.49
CA TYR A 354 60.51 17.94 0.09
C TYR A 354 59.54 17.27 1.08
N MET A 355 59.70 17.47 2.39
CA MET A 355 58.72 17.01 3.38
C MET A 355 57.33 17.59 3.14
N ASN A 356 57.23 18.90 2.89
CA ASN A 356 55.95 19.54 2.60
C ASN A 356 55.33 19.05 1.29
N LYS A 357 56.14 18.80 0.25
CA LYS A 357 55.67 18.19 -1.01
C LYS A 357 55.08 16.80 -0.77
N VAL A 358 55.78 15.93 -0.02
CA VAL A 358 55.27 14.60 0.32
C VAL A 358 53.97 14.68 1.12
N ASN A 359 53.93 15.53 2.15
CA ASN A 359 52.74 15.68 2.99
C ASN A 359 51.53 16.17 2.17
N LEU A 360 51.72 17.14 1.27
CA LEU A 360 50.67 17.63 0.38
C LEU A 360 50.23 16.56 -0.62
N MET A 361 51.15 15.80 -1.20
CA MET A 361 50.81 14.68 -2.08
C MET A 361 49.98 13.64 -1.32
N TYR A 362 50.34 13.31 -0.09
CA TYR A 362 49.58 12.38 0.75
C TYR A 362 48.17 12.92 1.09
N ILE A 363 48.04 14.20 1.46
CA ILE A 363 46.73 14.82 1.71
C ILE A 363 45.86 14.79 0.45
N LEU A 364 46.45 15.09 -0.71
CA LEU A 364 45.75 15.04 -2.00
C LEU A 364 45.22 13.63 -2.32
N THR A 365 45.94 12.57 -1.95
CA THR A 365 45.47 11.18 -2.14
C THR A 365 44.28 10.81 -1.27
N LYS A 366 44.06 11.52 -0.16
CA LYS A 366 42.89 11.32 0.71
C LYS A 366 41.66 12.07 0.21
N LEU A 367 41.87 13.13 -0.57
CA LEU A 367 40.83 14.00 -1.10
C LEU A 367 40.36 13.60 -2.51
N THR A 368 40.94 12.56 -3.11
CA THR A 368 40.51 12.08 -4.43
C THR A 368 39.21 11.28 -4.30
N GLY A 369 38.12 11.87 -4.80
CA GLY A 369 36.84 11.20 -5.03
C GLY A 369 36.91 10.14 -6.13
N ILE A 370 35.77 9.48 -6.39
CA ILE A 370 35.62 8.35 -7.33
C ILE A 370 36.36 8.65 -8.65
N SER A 371 37.37 7.85 -8.96
CA SER A 371 38.14 7.95 -10.19
C SER A 371 37.24 7.57 -11.37
N THR A 372 37.19 8.42 -12.40
CA THR A 372 36.65 7.99 -13.70
C THR A 372 37.50 6.82 -14.21
N LEU A 373 36.86 5.82 -14.82
CA LEU A 373 37.48 4.59 -15.36
C LEU A 373 38.37 4.86 -16.59
N ASN A 374 39.19 5.89 -16.54
CA ASN A 374 40.15 6.25 -17.57
C ASN A 374 41.45 5.50 -17.31
N VAL A 375 41.77 4.55 -18.18
CA VAL A 375 42.99 3.74 -18.08
C VAL A 375 44.15 4.45 -18.81
N LYS A 376 45.35 4.42 -18.24
CA LYS A 376 46.57 5.00 -18.80
C LYS A 376 47.73 4.01 -18.78
N LYS A 377 48.57 4.09 -19.80
CA LYS A 377 49.82 3.35 -19.89
C LYS A 377 50.94 4.08 -19.15
N TYR A 378 51.63 3.41 -18.24
CA TYR A 378 52.72 3.96 -17.44
C TYR A 378 53.98 3.12 -17.54
N LYS A 379 55.14 3.78 -17.66
CA LYS A 379 56.45 3.17 -17.42
C LYS A 379 56.70 3.16 -15.91
N ILE A 380 56.75 1.98 -15.29
CA ILE A 380 56.78 1.87 -13.82
C ILE A 380 58.12 2.26 -13.24
N VAL A 381 59.20 1.69 -13.79
CA VAL A 381 60.55 1.80 -13.21
C VAL A 381 60.96 3.26 -13.02
N PRO A 382 60.80 4.17 -14.02
CA PRO A 382 61.12 5.59 -13.84
C PRO A 382 60.25 6.27 -12.78
N LYS A 383 58.99 5.86 -12.64
CA LYS A 383 58.08 6.44 -11.65
C LYS A 383 58.46 6.03 -10.23
N ILE A 384 58.71 4.74 -9.98
CA ILE A 384 59.14 4.29 -8.65
C ILE A 384 60.45 4.97 -8.26
N HIS A 385 61.42 5.08 -9.19
CA HIS A 385 62.66 5.83 -8.95
C HIS A 385 62.41 7.30 -8.59
N LEU A 386 61.49 7.96 -9.29
CA LEU A 386 61.14 9.36 -9.01
C LEU A 386 60.55 9.51 -7.60
N PHE A 387 59.65 8.61 -7.19
CA PHE A 387 59.08 8.60 -5.84
C PHE A 387 60.13 8.31 -4.78
N ILE A 388 60.99 7.30 -4.97
CA ILE A 388 62.08 6.98 -4.04
C ILE A 388 63.03 8.17 -3.89
N LYS A 389 63.45 8.80 -5.00
CA LYS A 389 64.32 9.99 -4.96
C LYS A 389 63.67 11.15 -4.20
N LEU A 390 62.37 11.36 -4.39
CA LEU A 390 61.62 12.42 -3.72
C LEU A 390 61.51 12.16 -2.21
N PHE A 391 61.18 10.94 -1.80
CA PHE A 391 61.04 10.57 -0.39
C PHE A 391 62.40 10.46 0.33
N ASN A 392 63.45 9.98 -0.33
CA ASN A 392 64.82 9.99 0.19
C ASN A 392 65.25 11.43 0.55
N LYS A 393 64.97 12.40 -0.32
CA LYS A 393 65.25 13.83 -0.05
C LYS A 393 64.38 14.44 1.04
N ALA A 394 63.18 13.92 1.27
CA ALA A 394 62.27 14.41 2.32
C ALA A 394 62.70 13.91 3.71
N TYR A 395 63.04 12.63 3.83
CA TYR A 395 63.25 11.96 5.12
C TYR A 395 64.70 11.59 5.42
N ASN A 396 65.65 11.86 4.51
CA ASN A 396 67.06 11.47 4.61
C ASN A 396 67.26 9.96 4.89
N LYS A 397 66.44 9.11 4.28
CA LYS A 397 66.56 7.65 4.33
C LYS A 397 66.90 7.11 2.96
N GLN A 398 67.56 5.95 2.90
CA GLN A 398 67.85 5.27 1.64
C GLN A 398 66.97 4.03 1.51
N VAL A 399 66.26 3.93 0.39
CA VAL A 399 65.55 2.72 -0.04
C VAL A 399 66.27 2.17 -1.27
N ILE A 400 66.67 0.91 -1.21
CA ILE A 400 67.35 0.23 -2.31
C ILE A 400 66.28 -0.34 -3.24
N PHE A 401 66.27 0.10 -4.49
CA PHE A 401 65.35 -0.41 -5.52
C PHE A 401 66.08 -1.34 -6.47
N GLN A 402 65.58 -2.57 -6.61
CA GLN A 402 66.09 -3.57 -7.55
C GLN A 402 64.95 -4.00 -8.48
N CYS A 403 65.28 -4.23 -9.75
CA CYS A 403 64.30 -4.59 -10.77
C CYS A 403 64.90 -5.60 -11.74
N GLU A 404 64.20 -6.71 -11.97
CA GLU A 404 64.66 -7.77 -12.88
C GLU A 404 64.67 -7.31 -14.34
N GLN A 405 63.75 -6.41 -14.73
CA GLN A 405 63.63 -5.91 -16.11
C GLN A 405 63.62 -4.38 -16.15
N LYS A 406 64.50 -3.77 -16.96
CA LYS A 406 64.59 -2.29 -17.06
C LYS A 406 63.37 -1.63 -17.72
N HIS A 407 62.57 -2.40 -18.47
CA HIS A 407 61.45 -1.88 -19.26
C HIS A 407 60.11 -2.57 -18.92
N ILE A 408 59.54 -2.22 -17.77
CA ILE A 408 58.20 -2.68 -17.36
C ILE A 408 57.17 -1.57 -17.61
N GLN A 409 56.11 -1.90 -18.35
CA GLN A 409 54.96 -1.04 -18.62
C GLN A 409 53.70 -1.66 -18.05
N ILE A 410 52.84 -0.84 -17.43
CA ILE A 410 51.48 -1.26 -17.03
C ILE A 410 50.42 -0.35 -17.61
N VAL A 411 49.24 -0.90 -17.79
CA VAL A 411 48.03 -0.19 -18.20
C VAL A 411 47.07 -0.22 -17.01
N THR A 412 46.92 0.91 -16.33
CA THR A 412 46.20 1.02 -15.05
C THR A 412 45.33 2.27 -14.96
N ILE A 413 44.37 2.32 -14.03
CA ILE A 413 43.48 3.47 -13.85
C ILE A 413 44.31 4.72 -13.53
N LYS A 414 43.98 5.82 -14.21
CA LYS A 414 44.66 7.12 -14.08
C LYS A 414 44.76 7.51 -12.60
N ASN A 415 45.95 7.92 -12.18
CA ASN A 415 46.32 8.39 -10.84
C ASN A 415 46.32 7.32 -9.73
N VAL A 416 45.54 6.23 -9.82
CA VAL A 416 45.44 5.21 -8.74
C VAL A 416 46.79 4.58 -8.40
N PHE A 417 47.61 4.28 -9.40
CA PHE A 417 48.96 3.76 -9.18
C PHE A 417 49.89 4.77 -8.49
N GLU A 418 49.79 6.07 -8.84
CA GLU A 418 50.57 7.12 -8.19
C GLU A 418 50.13 7.29 -6.73
N GLU A 419 48.83 7.26 -6.46
CA GLU A 419 48.29 7.33 -5.11
C GLU A 419 48.71 6.15 -4.25
N LEU A 420 48.67 4.93 -4.81
CA LEU A 420 49.15 3.74 -4.12
C LEU A 420 50.63 3.87 -3.76
N LEU A 421 51.47 4.37 -4.67
CA LEU A 421 52.89 4.64 -4.40
C LEU A 421 53.09 5.73 -3.33
N ILE A 422 52.31 6.81 -3.35
CA ILE A 422 52.40 7.87 -2.34
C ILE A 422 52.11 7.31 -0.95
N ILE A 423 51.01 6.54 -0.80
CA ILE A 423 50.62 5.95 0.48
C ILE A 423 51.70 4.95 0.94
N LEU A 424 52.15 4.09 0.02
CA LEU A 424 53.18 3.10 0.29
C LEU A 424 54.48 3.74 0.80
N MET A 425 55.00 4.72 0.06
CA MET A 425 56.23 5.42 0.41
C MET A 425 56.06 6.23 1.69
N THR A 426 54.90 6.84 1.93
CA THR A 426 54.63 7.55 3.19
C THR A 426 54.71 6.61 4.39
N LEU A 427 54.19 5.39 4.27
CA LEU A 427 54.25 4.41 5.34
C LEU A 427 55.66 3.84 5.54
N ILE A 428 56.39 3.54 4.46
CA ILE A 428 57.78 3.06 4.54
C ILE A 428 58.68 4.11 5.22
N PHE A 429 58.62 5.37 4.78
CA PHE A 429 59.57 6.39 5.23
C PHE A 429 59.23 7.01 6.60
N ARG A 430 57.96 6.98 7.02
CA ARG A 430 57.54 7.47 8.36
C ARG A 430 57.89 6.54 9.52
N GLN A 431 58.20 5.26 9.27
CA GLN A 431 58.64 4.34 10.33
C GLN A 431 59.93 4.86 10.99
N GLN A 432 59.97 4.99 12.31
CA GLN A 432 61.04 5.71 13.02
C GLN A 432 62.41 5.00 12.99
N THR A 433 62.48 3.72 12.61
CA THR A 433 63.73 2.94 12.63
C THR A 433 64.59 3.14 11.37
N ILE A 434 65.91 3.11 11.56
CA ILE A 434 66.96 3.33 10.55
C ILE A 434 67.31 1.99 9.89
N THR A 435 66.35 1.36 9.20
CA THR A 435 66.57 0.04 8.61
C THR A 435 66.56 0.09 7.09
N GLU A 436 67.46 -0.66 6.45
CA GLU A 436 67.55 -0.76 4.99
C GLU A 436 66.28 -1.40 4.43
N THR A 437 65.39 -0.60 3.85
CA THR A 437 64.25 -1.14 3.12
C THR A 437 64.67 -1.46 1.69
N LYS A 438 64.45 -2.72 1.27
CA LYS A 438 64.71 -3.19 -0.10
C LYS A 438 63.38 -3.39 -0.82
N LEU A 439 63.21 -2.72 -1.95
CA LEU A 439 62.03 -2.82 -2.80
C LEU A 439 62.44 -3.52 -4.10
N PHE A 440 61.83 -4.67 -4.36
CA PHE A 440 62.07 -5.45 -5.59
C PHE A 440 60.85 -5.39 -6.48
N LEU A 441 61.08 -5.19 -7.77
CA LEU A 441 60.05 -5.29 -8.80
C LEU A 441 60.32 -6.51 -9.67
N ARG A 442 59.41 -7.49 -9.65
CA ARG A 442 59.52 -8.74 -10.41
C ARG A 442 58.24 -9.09 -11.16
N GLY A 443 58.39 -9.88 -12.22
CA GLY A 443 57.25 -10.60 -12.79
C GLY A 443 56.70 -11.61 -11.77
N SER A 444 55.41 -11.94 -11.83
CA SER A 444 54.83 -12.98 -10.98
C SER A 444 55.62 -14.29 -11.10
N TYR A 445 55.93 -14.93 -9.97
CA TYR A 445 56.61 -16.24 -9.90
C TYR A 445 55.79 -17.37 -10.51
N ASN A 446 54.47 -17.22 -10.56
CA ASN A 446 53.57 -18.20 -11.18
C ASN A 446 53.33 -17.82 -12.64
N LEU A 447 53.43 -18.82 -13.52
CA LEU A 447 53.37 -18.90 -15.00
C LEU A 447 52.42 -17.97 -15.79
N ASN A 448 51.67 -17.08 -15.14
CA ASN A 448 50.81 -16.10 -15.79
C ASN A 448 51.51 -14.74 -15.86
N ASP A 449 51.95 -14.40 -17.07
CA ASP A 449 52.62 -13.16 -17.43
C ASP A 449 51.74 -11.89 -17.25
N GLN A 450 50.58 -12.02 -16.62
CA GLN A 450 49.54 -11.00 -16.46
C GLN A 450 49.70 -10.14 -15.21
N PHE A 451 50.54 -10.56 -14.25
CA PHE A 451 50.72 -9.89 -12.96
C PHE A 451 52.12 -9.31 -12.77
N LEU A 452 52.18 -8.27 -11.95
CA LEU A 452 53.39 -7.61 -11.51
C LEU A 452 53.42 -7.57 -9.98
N ASP A 453 54.51 -8.06 -9.39
CA ASP A 453 54.67 -8.10 -7.93
C ASP A 453 55.69 -7.04 -7.49
N ILE A 454 55.27 -6.18 -6.57
CA ILE A 454 56.16 -5.29 -5.80
C ILE A 454 56.43 -5.97 -4.47
N LEU A 455 57.68 -6.39 -4.27
CA LEU A 455 58.15 -7.00 -3.04
C LEU A 455 58.82 -5.98 -2.15
N ILE A 456 58.52 -6.01 -0.87
CA ILE A 456 59.12 -5.11 0.11
C ILE A 456 59.70 -5.96 1.24
N LYS A 457 61.01 -5.83 1.43
CA LYS A 457 61.74 -6.44 2.54
C LYS A 457 62.25 -5.34 3.46
N ASN A 458 61.84 -5.40 4.71
CA ASN A 458 62.26 -4.51 5.79
C ASN A 458 62.44 -5.33 7.07
N ASP A 459 63.26 -4.85 8.01
CA ASP A 459 63.42 -5.51 9.31
C ASP A 459 62.10 -5.56 10.10
N GLN A 460 61.19 -4.61 9.84
CA GLN A 460 59.84 -4.55 10.41
C GLN A 460 58.75 -4.90 9.37
N THR A 461 58.97 -5.91 8.52
CA THR A 461 58.02 -6.30 7.46
C THR A 461 56.62 -6.62 8.02
N SER A 462 56.51 -7.32 9.15
CA SER A 462 55.22 -7.65 9.79
C SER A 462 54.43 -6.40 10.22
N PHE A 463 55.10 -5.40 10.77
CA PHE A 463 54.48 -4.14 11.16
C PHE A 463 54.03 -3.33 9.93
N LEU A 464 54.88 -3.25 8.90
CA LEU A 464 54.52 -2.60 7.63
C LEU A 464 53.31 -3.27 6.97
N PHE A 465 53.28 -4.61 6.96
CA PHE A 465 52.16 -5.39 6.46
C PHE A 465 50.85 -5.01 7.17
N TYR A 466 50.86 -4.98 8.51
CA TYR A 466 49.69 -4.63 9.30
C TYR A 466 49.23 -3.18 9.03
N GLN A 467 50.15 -2.21 8.98
CA GLN A 467 49.83 -0.82 8.70
C GLN A 467 49.21 -0.63 7.31
N LEU A 468 49.73 -1.30 6.28
CA LEU A 468 49.17 -1.23 4.94
C LEU A 468 47.81 -1.94 4.87
N GLN A 469 47.65 -3.06 5.56
CA GLN A 469 46.39 -3.84 5.59
C GLN A 469 45.28 -3.10 6.37
N GLN A 470 45.61 -2.27 7.35
CA GLN A 470 44.64 -1.42 8.05
C GLN A 470 44.27 -0.14 7.28
N ASN A 471 45.09 0.29 6.30
CA ASN A 471 44.85 1.52 5.58
C ASN A 471 43.75 1.34 4.50
N ILE A 472 42.57 1.88 4.78
CA ILE A 472 41.38 1.77 3.91
C ILE A 472 41.64 2.33 2.51
N HIS A 473 42.35 3.46 2.39
CA HIS A 473 42.66 4.08 1.10
C HIS A 473 43.64 3.22 0.29
N PHE A 474 44.65 2.66 0.96
CA PHE A 474 45.59 1.73 0.31
C PHE A 474 44.87 0.49 -0.23
N ARG A 475 44.02 -0.15 0.59
CA ARG A 475 43.24 -1.33 0.17
C ARG A 475 42.25 -1.01 -0.94
N LYS A 476 41.58 0.14 -0.89
CA LYS A 476 40.68 0.60 -1.95
C LYS A 476 41.43 0.77 -3.27
N ASN A 477 42.60 1.39 -3.25
CA ASN A 477 43.43 1.57 -4.44
C ASN A 477 43.96 0.22 -4.93
N LEU A 478 44.41 -0.66 -4.04
CA LEU A 478 44.87 -2.01 -4.40
C LEU A 478 43.77 -2.83 -5.06
N LYS A 479 42.53 -2.78 -4.54
CA LYS A 479 41.36 -3.46 -5.13
C LYS A 479 41.09 -3.00 -6.57
N GLN A 480 41.38 -1.75 -6.89
CA GLN A 480 41.13 -1.18 -8.22
C GLN A 480 42.16 -1.62 -9.26
N ILE A 481 43.39 -1.95 -8.85
CA ILE A 481 44.52 -2.19 -9.78
C ILE A 481 45.22 -3.54 -9.56
N GLY A 482 44.73 -4.34 -8.62
CA GLY A 482 45.23 -5.67 -8.27
C GLY A 482 44.09 -6.68 -8.12
N PRO A 483 44.42 -7.97 -8.00
CA PRO A 483 43.42 -9.04 -7.97
C PRO A 483 42.60 -9.11 -6.68
N CYS A 484 43.14 -8.60 -5.58
CA CYS A 484 42.50 -8.63 -4.26
C CYS A 484 42.76 -7.30 -3.54
N ASP A 485 41.93 -6.99 -2.55
CA ASP A 485 42.10 -5.86 -1.65
C ASP A 485 42.96 -6.19 -0.41
N ARG A 486 43.61 -7.36 -0.41
CA ARG A 486 44.48 -7.87 0.66
C ARG A 486 45.91 -8.01 0.16
N LEU A 487 46.84 -7.72 1.06
CA LEU A 487 48.26 -7.97 0.84
C LEU A 487 48.60 -9.43 1.08
N LEU A 488 49.66 -9.89 0.41
CA LEU A 488 50.25 -11.20 0.64
C LEU A 488 51.57 -11.01 1.43
N MET A 489 51.90 -11.97 2.27
CA MET A 489 53.16 -12.00 3.02
C MET A 489 53.75 -13.39 2.94
N GLU A 490 54.98 -13.49 2.43
CA GLU A 490 55.72 -14.76 2.30
C GLU A 490 57.17 -14.52 2.70
N ASN A 491 57.79 -15.43 3.46
CA ASN A 491 59.21 -15.39 3.81
C ASN A 491 59.72 -14.03 4.32
N ASN A 492 58.92 -13.37 5.16
CA ASN A 492 59.21 -12.03 5.68
C ASN A 492 59.36 -10.95 4.59
N VAL A 493 58.52 -11.03 3.54
CA VAL A 493 58.41 -10.05 2.46
C VAL A 493 56.93 -9.70 2.26
N VAL A 494 56.60 -8.40 2.18
CA VAL A 494 55.26 -7.94 1.75
C VAL A 494 55.20 -7.97 0.23
N ILE A 495 54.16 -8.60 -0.31
CA ILE A 495 53.92 -8.72 -1.75
C ILE A 495 52.67 -7.91 -2.12
N ILE A 496 52.85 -6.90 -2.96
CA ILE A 496 51.78 -6.12 -3.58
C ILE A 496 51.64 -6.59 -5.02
N ARG A 497 50.56 -7.32 -5.32
CA ARG A 497 50.28 -7.83 -6.66
C ARG A 497 49.39 -6.89 -7.45
N LEU A 498 49.81 -6.54 -8.66
CA LEU A 498 49.13 -5.63 -9.57
C LEU A 498 48.86 -6.31 -10.92
N TYR A 499 47.81 -5.90 -11.62
CA TYR A 499 47.60 -6.31 -13.02
C TYR A 499 48.55 -5.56 -13.95
N LYS A 500 49.18 -6.27 -14.91
CA LYS A 500 49.98 -5.62 -15.96
C LYS A 500 49.11 -4.82 -16.93
N ASP A 501 47.93 -5.33 -17.27
CA ASP A 501 47.02 -4.69 -18.23
C ASP A 501 45.54 -4.75 -17.81
N LEU A 502 45.05 -3.66 -17.21
CA LEU A 502 43.63 -3.51 -16.83
C LEU A 502 42.69 -3.32 -18.03
N SER A 503 43.20 -2.99 -19.22
CA SER A 503 42.33 -2.80 -20.40
C SER A 503 41.66 -4.11 -20.83
N GLN A 504 42.29 -5.24 -20.53
CA GLN A 504 41.76 -6.59 -20.81
C GLN A 504 40.66 -6.98 -19.82
N LEU A 505 40.72 -6.49 -18.58
CA LEU A 505 39.73 -6.76 -17.52
C LEU A 505 38.50 -5.86 -17.61
N ASN A 506 38.65 -4.61 -18.10
CA ASN A 506 37.50 -3.74 -18.35
C ASN A 506 36.54 -4.30 -19.42
N LYS A 507 37.01 -5.20 -20.30
CA LYS A 507 36.16 -5.94 -21.25
C LYS A 507 35.29 -7.01 -20.56
N LEU A 508 35.69 -7.48 -19.37
CA LEU A 508 34.97 -8.46 -18.56
C LEU A 508 34.09 -7.79 -17.48
N SER A 509 34.38 -6.55 -17.07
CA SER A 509 33.63 -5.84 -16.01
C SER A 509 32.20 -5.43 -16.39
N THR A 510 31.78 -5.57 -17.65
CA THR A 510 30.36 -5.49 -18.03
C THR A 510 29.51 -6.54 -17.32
N PHE A 511 30.10 -7.66 -16.86
CA PHE A 511 29.41 -8.69 -16.09
C PHE A 511 29.37 -8.45 -14.57
N LEU A 512 30.24 -7.59 -14.01
CA LEU A 512 30.33 -7.36 -12.55
C LEU A 512 29.60 -6.10 -12.07
N ASN A 513 29.13 -5.26 -13.00
CA ASN A 513 28.37 -4.04 -12.71
C ASN A 513 26.85 -4.20 -12.88
N GLN A 514 26.31 -5.43 -12.81
CA GLN A 514 24.88 -5.57 -12.56
C GLN A 514 24.59 -5.04 -11.14
N PRO A 515 23.62 -4.13 -10.97
CA PRO A 515 23.19 -3.75 -9.64
C PRO A 515 22.75 -5.02 -8.91
N LYS A 516 23.18 -5.18 -7.66
CA LYS A 516 22.62 -6.20 -6.78
C LYS A 516 21.10 -5.99 -6.76
N THR A 517 20.36 -6.90 -7.37
CA THR A 517 18.94 -7.14 -7.08
C THR A 517 18.80 -7.67 -5.67
#